data_AF-A0A2V4H218-F1
#
_entry.id   AF-A0A2V4H218-F1
#
_cell.length_a   1.000
_cell.length_b   1.000
_cell.length_c   1.000
_cell.angle_alpha   90.00
_cell.angle_beta   90.00
_cell.angle_gamma   90.00
#
_symmetry.space_group_name_H-M   'P 1'
#
loop_
_entity.id
_entity.type
_entity.pdbx_description
1 polymer ?
#
loop_
_entity_poly.entity_id
_entity_poly.type
_entity_poly.pdbx_seq_one_letter_code
_entity_poly.pdbx_strand_id
1 'polypeptide(L)'
;NIVTIGNNISERGIAVKGGVLKSINQYFNKELSRLKSINDRQRKNRENTKRINRLYLTRNRKIKDIMHKLSKAVIEYAMNNKIDTIVIGHNNGWKQSVDIGKKNNQNFVQIPFNMLIQQIKYKAEEKGINVMIQEESYTSICSFLDNESIEQHDTYMGRRIKRGVFQSANGTLIHADLQASYNMIKKAVPEAFDGIEGIGLYPRSLSIKEMITSKGGC
;
A
#
# COMPACT_ATOMS: atom_id res chain seq x y z
N ASN A 1 -5.49 1.00 -3.31
CA ASN A 1 -4.95 -0.38 -3.27
C ASN A 1 -4.37 -0.62 -1.87
N ILE A 2 -3.93 -1.84 -1.53
CA ILE A 2 -3.11 -2.06 -0.31
C ILE A 2 -1.62 -1.95 -0.61
N VAL A 3 -1.20 -2.45 -1.78
CA VAL A 3 0.15 -2.32 -2.30
C VAL A 3 0.01 -1.94 -3.77
N THR A 4 0.82 -1.00 -4.22
CA THR A 4 1.03 -0.72 -5.64
C THR A 4 2.52 -0.86 -5.89
N ILE A 5 2.88 -1.60 -6.94
CA ILE A 5 4.26 -1.89 -7.33
C ILE A 5 4.47 -1.19 -8.67
N GLY A 6 5.31 -0.16 -8.68
CA GLY A 6 5.94 0.36 -9.89
C GLY A 6 7.34 -0.26 -10.01
N ASN A 7 7.80 -0.47 -11.24
CA ASN A 7 9.13 -0.99 -11.53
C ASN A 7 9.76 -0.21 -12.69
N ASN A 8 11.06 -0.43 -12.88
CA ASN A 8 11.89 0.19 -13.92
C ASN A 8 12.37 -0.87 -14.94
N ILE A 9 11.55 -1.89 -15.23
CA ILE A 9 11.93 -3.00 -16.13
C ILE A 9 10.97 -3.16 -17.31
N SER A 10 10.35 -2.05 -17.76
CA SER A 10 9.37 -1.99 -18.86
C SER A 10 8.10 -2.84 -18.71
N GLU A 11 7.92 -3.53 -17.59
CA GLU A 11 6.70 -4.29 -17.28
C GLU A 11 5.57 -3.38 -16.79
N ARG A 12 4.32 -3.87 -16.91
CA ARG A 12 3.19 -3.20 -16.27
C ARG A 12 3.29 -3.38 -14.75
N GLY A 13 3.21 -2.26 -14.03
CA GLY A 13 3.12 -2.29 -12.57
C GLY A 13 1.90 -3.05 -12.06
N ILE A 14 1.86 -3.35 -10.77
CA ILE A 14 0.82 -4.16 -10.13
C ILE A 14 0.10 -3.36 -9.06
N ALA A 15 -1.23 -3.38 -9.07
CA ALA A 15 -2.05 -2.77 -8.02
C ALA A 15 -2.84 -3.86 -7.28
N VAL A 16 -2.47 -4.13 -6.03
CA VAL A 16 -3.12 -5.15 -5.19
C VAL A 16 -4.30 -4.54 -4.43
N LYS A 17 -5.51 -5.03 -4.69
CA LYS A 17 -6.76 -4.57 -4.06
C LYS A 17 -6.89 -5.08 -2.62
N GLY A 18 -7.12 -4.18 -1.68
CA GLY A 18 -7.33 -4.48 -0.25
C GLY A 18 -8.75 -4.91 0.14
N GLY A 19 -9.61 -5.32 -0.81
CA GLY A 19 -11.03 -5.57 -0.58
C GLY A 19 -11.31 -6.61 0.52
N VAL A 20 -10.50 -7.67 0.57
CA VAL A 20 -10.61 -8.73 1.60
C VAL A 20 -10.39 -8.16 3.01
N LEU A 21 -9.38 -7.30 3.20
CA LEU A 21 -9.10 -6.67 4.50
C LEU A 21 -10.24 -5.74 4.93
N LYS A 22 -10.84 -5.02 3.98
CA LYS A 22 -12.01 -4.18 4.24
C LYS A 22 -13.20 -5.02 4.72
N SER A 23 -13.44 -6.17 4.10
CA SER A 23 -14.50 -7.11 4.51
C SER A 23 -14.26 -7.66 5.92
N ILE A 24 -13.02 -8.07 6.24
CA ILE A 24 -12.64 -8.53 7.59
C ILE A 24 -12.88 -7.43 8.64
N ASN A 25 -12.44 -6.20 8.36
CA ASN A 25 -12.64 -5.07 9.25
C ASN A 25 -14.13 -4.72 9.41
N GLN A 26 -14.91 -4.78 8.34
CA GLN A 26 -16.35 -4.52 8.40
C GLN A 26 -17.07 -5.54 9.29
N TYR A 27 -16.79 -6.84 9.10
CA TYR A 27 -17.33 -7.90 9.97
C TYR A 27 -16.92 -7.68 11.43
N PHE A 28 -15.63 -7.40 11.66
CA PHE A 28 -15.10 -7.14 12.98
C PHE A 28 -15.80 -5.96 13.67
N ASN A 29 -15.97 -4.83 12.98
CA ASN A 29 -16.63 -3.64 13.53
C ASN A 29 -18.11 -3.91 13.84
N LYS A 30 -18.81 -4.66 12.97
CA LYS A 30 -20.20 -5.06 13.19
C LYS A 30 -20.34 -5.93 14.45
N GLU A 31 -19.53 -6.97 14.57
CA GLU A 31 -19.57 -7.87 15.72
C GLU A 31 -19.11 -7.18 17.02
N LEU A 32 -18.11 -6.32 16.95
CA LEU A 32 -17.64 -5.55 18.10
C LEU A 32 -18.74 -4.64 18.64
N SER A 33 -19.46 -3.92 17.76
CA SER A 33 -20.58 -3.06 18.15
C SER A 33 -21.70 -3.86 18.82
N ARG A 34 -22.07 -5.01 18.24
CA ARG A 34 -23.08 -5.91 18.82
C ARG A 34 -22.68 -6.40 20.21
N LEU A 35 -21.43 -6.85 20.37
CA LEU A 35 -20.92 -7.37 21.65
C LEU A 35 -20.79 -6.27 22.72
N LYS A 36 -20.37 -5.06 22.34
CA LYS A 36 -20.31 -3.91 23.26
C LYS A 36 -21.70 -3.52 23.75
N SER A 37 -22.68 -3.42 22.86
CA SER A 37 -24.07 -3.12 23.22
C SER A 37 -24.65 -4.13 24.23
N ILE A 38 -24.36 -5.42 24.05
CA ILE A 38 -24.76 -6.47 25.02
C ILE A 38 -24.00 -6.29 26.34
N ASN A 39 -22.69 -6.04 26.29
CA ASN A 39 -21.88 -5.87 27.48
C ASN A 39 -22.33 -4.66 28.32
N ASP A 40 -22.60 -3.52 27.68
CA ASP A 40 -23.04 -2.30 28.35
C ASP A 40 -24.40 -2.48 29.05
N ARG A 41 -25.27 -3.37 28.53
CA ARG A 41 -26.55 -3.73 29.18
C ARG A 41 -26.38 -4.72 30.33
N GLN A 42 -25.38 -5.60 30.28
CA GLN A 42 -25.19 -6.68 31.25
C GLN A 42 -24.20 -6.32 32.36
N ARG A 43 -23.28 -5.40 32.11
CA ARG A 43 -22.18 -5.03 33.00
C ARG A 43 -22.02 -3.51 33.00
N LYS A 44 -21.97 -2.91 34.20
CA LYS A 44 -21.66 -1.48 34.36
C LYS A 44 -20.17 -1.15 34.14
N ASN A 45 -19.30 -2.16 33.97
CA ASN A 45 -17.87 -1.96 33.71
C ASN A 45 -17.57 -2.00 32.20
N ARG A 46 -16.66 -1.12 31.76
CA ARG A 46 -16.24 -0.99 30.34
C ARG A 46 -15.21 -2.04 29.91
N GLU A 47 -15.06 -3.10 30.67
CA GLU A 47 -14.03 -4.12 30.42
C GLU A 47 -14.41 -5.04 29.27
N ASN A 48 -13.41 -5.46 28.50
CA ASN A 48 -13.62 -6.40 27.42
C ASN A 48 -13.94 -7.80 27.96
N THR A 49 -15.04 -8.38 27.51
CA THR A 49 -15.37 -9.79 27.80
C THR A 49 -14.40 -10.75 27.10
N LYS A 50 -14.32 -11.99 27.58
CA LYS A 50 -13.59 -13.09 26.90
C LYS A 50 -14.00 -13.23 25.42
N ARG A 51 -15.26 -12.97 25.10
CA ARG A 51 -15.79 -13.03 23.72
C ARG A 51 -15.27 -11.87 22.86
N ILE A 52 -15.20 -10.66 23.41
CA ILE A 52 -14.60 -9.50 22.73
C ILE A 52 -13.11 -9.76 22.48
N ASN A 53 -12.37 -10.22 23.49
CA ASN A 53 -10.94 -10.55 23.34
C ASN A 53 -10.71 -11.62 22.26
N ARG A 54 -11.55 -12.67 22.21
CA ARG A 54 -11.48 -13.70 21.16
C ARG A 54 -11.73 -13.12 19.76
N LEU A 55 -12.69 -12.18 19.62
CA LEU A 55 -12.94 -11.48 18.35
C LEU A 55 -11.71 -10.70 17.87
N TYR A 56 -11.03 -9.97 18.76
CA TYR A 56 -9.76 -9.29 18.47
C TYR A 56 -8.67 -10.28 18.03
N LEU A 57 -8.48 -11.37 18.77
CA LEU A 57 -7.48 -12.40 18.45
C LEU A 57 -7.72 -13.01 17.07
N THR A 58 -8.96 -13.40 16.75
CA THR A 58 -9.31 -13.97 15.44
C THR A 58 -9.03 -12.98 14.31
N ARG A 59 -9.44 -11.71 14.47
CA ARG A 59 -9.19 -10.67 13.47
C ARG A 59 -7.69 -10.44 13.28
N ASN A 60 -6.93 -10.30 14.35
CA ASN A 60 -5.49 -10.06 14.29
C ASN A 60 -4.74 -11.23 13.64
N ARG A 61 -5.12 -12.47 13.94
CA ARG A 61 -4.54 -13.67 13.29
C ARG A 61 -4.82 -13.70 11.79
N LYS A 62 -6.06 -13.44 11.36
CA LYS A 62 -6.42 -13.38 9.92
C LYS A 62 -5.65 -12.30 9.18
N ILE A 63 -5.56 -11.10 9.76
CA ILE A 63 -4.80 -9.99 9.14
C ILE A 63 -3.32 -10.33 9.08
N LYS A 64 -2.73 -10.86 10.16
CA LYS A 64 -1.31 -11.24 10.20
C LYS A 64 -0.97 -12.29 9.14
N ASP A 65 -1.82 -13.31 8.98
CA ASP A 65 -1.66 -14.34 7.94
C ASP A 65 -1.67 -13.73 6.53
N ILE A 66 -2.64 -12.85 6.24
CA ILE A 66 -2.71 -12.14 4.95
C ILE A 66 -1.46 -11.31 4.71
N MET A 67 -0.97 -10.57 5.71
CA MET A 67 0.24 -9.75 5.55
C MET A 67 1.48 -10.63 5.29
N HIS A 68 1.62 -11.76 5.98
CA HIS A 68 2.74 -12.67 5.74
C HIS A 68 2.69 -13.27 4.33
N LYS A 69 1.52 -13.64 3.84
CA LYS A 69 1.39 -14.17 2.47
C LYS A 69 1.64 -13.09 1.43
N LEU A 70 1.11 -11.88 1.65
CA LEU A 70 1.29 -10.76 0.75
C LEU A 70 2.76 -10.32 0.67
N SER A 71 3.44 -10.14 1.80
CA SER A 71 4.88 -9.82 1.82
C SER A 71 5.71 -10.88 1.12
N LYS A 72 5.39 -12.17 1.32
CA LYS A 72 6.07 -13.27 0.60
C LYS A 72 5.89 -13.13 -0.92
N ALA A 73 4.67 -12.89 -1.38
CA ALA A 73 4.39 -12.72 -2.80
C ALA A 73 5.10 -11.50 -3.42
N VAL A 74 5.26 -10.40 -2.68
CA VAL A 74 6.05 -9.24 -3.12
C VAL A 74 7.52 -9.61 -3.31
N ILE A 75 8.11 -10.37 -2.37
CA ILE A 75 9.50 -10.83 -2.50
C ILE A 75 9.66 -11.83 -3.65
N GLU A 76 8.72 -12.76 -3.82
CA GLU A 76 8.72 -13.69 -4.96
C GLU A 76 8.63 -12.95 -6.29
N TYR A 77 7.77 -11.91 -6.38
CA TYR A 77 7.71 -11.04 -7.55
C TYR A 77 9.06 -10.36 -7.84
N ALA A 78 9.72 -9.82 -6.81
CA ALA A 78 11.04 -9.19 -6.96
C ALA A 78 12.10 -10.19 -7.44
N MET A 79 12.15 -11.38 -6.85
CA MET A 79 13.09 -12.43 -7.24
C MET A 79 12.90 -12.90 -8.69
N ASN A 80 11.65 -13.14 -9.10
CA ASN A 80 11.36 -13.62 -10.46
C ASN A 80 11.75 -12.59 -11.54
N ASN A 81 11.68 -11.31 -11.19
CA ASN A 81 12.03 -10.20 -12.07
C ASN A 81 13.47 -9.71 -11.88
N LYS A 82 14.29 -10.43 -11.11
CA LYS A 82 15.69 -10.08 -10.82
C LYS A 82 15.86 -8.66 -10.26
N ILE A 83 14.91 -8.22 -9.44
CA ILE A 83 14.96 -6.91 -8.77
C ILE A 83 15.87 -7.03 -7.54
N ASP A 84 16.91 -6.21 -7.49
CA ASP A 84 17.86 -6.18 -6.35
C ASP A 84 17.42 -5.25 -5.21
N THR A 85 16.60 -4.23 -5.50
CA THR A 85 16.27 -3.15 -4.56
C THR A 85 14.78 -2.85 -4.56
N ILE A 86 14.17 -2.82 -3.38
CA ILE A 86 12.77 -2.43 -3.16
C ILE A 86 12.73 -1.10 -2.42
N VAL A 87 12.09 -0.11 -3.01
CA VAL A 87 11.80 1.18 -2.37
C VAL A 87 10.39 1.16 -1.78
N ILE A 88 10.26 1.42 -0.48
CA ILE A 88 8.98 1.44 0.24
C ILE A 88 8.72 2.85 0.77
N GLY A 89 7.53 3.36 0.46
CA GLY A 89 7.06 4.65 0.92
C GLY A 89 6.58 4.53 2.36
N HIS A 90 7.10 5.39 3.23
CA HIS A 90 6.66 5.44 4.61
C HIS A 90 6.88 6.80 5.25
N ASN A 91 5.79 7.41 5.72
CA ASN A 91 5.85 8.59 6.56
C ASN A 91 5.57 8.23 8.02
N ASN A 92 6.50 8.56 8.90
CA ASN A 92 6.31 8.38 10.34
C ASN A 92 5.08 9.15 10.80
N GLY A 93 4.22 8.49 11.59
CA GLY A 93 3.00 9.14 12.09
C GLY A 93 1.88 9.33 11.07
N TRP A 94 2.00 8.84 9.82
CA TRP A 94 0.98 8.97 8.76
C TRP A 94 -0.42 8.43 9.09
N LYS A 95 -0.60 7.74 10.23
CA LYS A 95 -1.90 7.28 10.72
C LYS A 95 -2.57 8.21 11.73
N GLN A 96 -1.83 9.16 12.29
CA GLN A 96 -2.28 9.98 13.42
C GLN A 96 -3.08 11.21 12.97
N SER A 97 -2.79 11.74 11.78
CA SER A 97 -3.40 13.00 11.28
C SER A 97 -4.04 12.83 9.91
N VAL A 98 -4.70 11.69 9.67
CA VAL A 98 -5.32 11.42 8.35
C VAL A 98 -6.68 12.08 8.28
N ASP A 99 -6.87 12.97 7.30
CA ASP A 99 -8.16 13.53 6.95
C ASP A 99 -8.59 13.13 5.51
N ILE A 100 -9.00 11.87 5.34
CA ILE A 100 -9.53 11.33 4.07
C ILE A 100 -11.01 10.96 4.18
N GLY A 101 -11.69 11.54 5.19
CA GLY A 101 -13.07 11.29 5.54
C GLY A 101 -13.28 10.10 6.49
N LYS A 102 -14.24 10.24 7.41
CA LYS A 102 -14.50 9.33 8.56
C LYS A 102 -14.42 7.83 8.23
N LYS A 103 -15.12 7.38 7.18
CA LYS A 103 -15.18 5.96 6.79
C LYS A 103 -13.85 5.45 6.22
N ASN A 104 -13.11 6.30 5.51
CA ASN A 104 -11.81 5.94 4.94
C ASN A 104 -10.73 5.97 6.02
N ASN A 105 -10.73 6.98 6.91
CA ASN A 105 -9.86 7.07 8.09
C ASN A 105 -9.96 5.80 8.92
N GLN A 106 -11.19 5.37 9.26
CA GLN A 106 -11.40 4.14 10.04
C GLN A 106 -10.79 2.91 9.37
N ASN A 107 -10.98 2.76 8.05
CA ASN A 107 -10.41 1.62 7.32
C ASN A 107 -8.87 1.69 7.26
N PHE A 108 -8.31 2.88 7.02
CA PHE A 108 -6.87 3.11 6.90
C PHE A 108 -6.14 2.86 8.22
N VAL A 109 -6.61 3.47 9.32
CA VAL A 109 -6.02 3.33 10.65
C VAL A 109 -6.03 1.86 11.11
N GLN A 110 -7.09 1.12 10.77
CA GLN A 110 -7.24 -0.28 11.15
C GLN A 110 -6.28 -1.24 10.42
N ILE A 111 -5.72 -0.88 9.26
CA ILE A 111 -4.79 -1.75 8.50
C ILE A 111 -3.37 -1.59 9.05
N PRO A 112 -2.69 -2.65 9.52
CA PRO A 112 -1.37 -2.55 10.12
C PRO A 112 -0.23 -2.49 9.07
N PHE A 113 -0.13 -1.39 8.31
CA PHE A 113 0.91 -1.24 7.28
C PHE A 113 2.34 -1.46 7.78
N ASN A 114 2.71 -0.99 8.97
CA ASN A 114 4.04 -1.22 9.52
C ASN A 114 4.38 -2.71 9.65
N MET A 115 3.39 -3.57 9.91
CA MET A 115 3.60 -5.02 9.94
C MET A 115 4.00 -5.55 8.57
N LEU A 116 3.36 -5.03 7.50
CA LEU A 116 3.69 -5.42 6.14
C LEU A 116 5.09 -4.95 5.75
N ILE A 117 5.46 -3.70 6.07
CA ILE A 117 6.79 -3.15 5.80
C ILE A 117 7.88 -3.97 6.50
N GLN A 118 7.71 -4.25 7.80
CA GLN A 118 8.66 -5.07 8.54
C GLN A 118 8.77 -6.48 7.95
N GLN A 119 7.65 -7.06 7.52
CA GLN A 119 7.64 -8.37 6.89
C GLN A 119 8.30 -8.41 5.51
N ILE A 120 8.19 -7.33 4.74
CA ILE A 120 8.93 -7.21 3.48
C ILE A 120 10.43 -7.08 3.79
N LYS A 121 10.80 -6.22 4.74
CA LYS A 121 12.19 -5.95 5.11
C LYS A 121 12.96 -7.23 5.48
N TYR A 122 12.49 -7.98 6.48
CA TYR A 122 13.23 -9.17 6.92
C TYR A 122 13.28 -10.27 5.85
N LYS A 123 12.23 -10.41 5.02
CA LYS A 123 12.22 -11.43 3.95
C LYS A 123 13.06 -11.04 2.75
N ALA A 124 13.16 -9.75 2.44
CA ALA A 124 14.05 -9.25 1.41
C ALA A 124 15.51 -9.50 1.82
N GLU A 125 15.85 -9.19 3.08
CA GLU A 125 17.17 -9.44 3.66
C GLU A 125 17.57 -10.93 3.58
N GLU A 126 16.66 -11.85 3.93
CA GLU A 126 16.84 -13.30 3.76
C GLU A 126 17.14 -13.74 2.31
N LYS A 127 16.78 -12.91 1.32
CA LYS A 127 16.96 -13.17 -0.12
C LYS A 127 18.03 -12.30 -0.76
N GLY A 128 18.75 -11.49 0.01
CA GLY A 128 19.76 -10.58 -0.51
C GLY A 128 19.20 -9.40 -1.30
N ILE A 129 17.92 -9.06 -1.11
CA ILE A 129 17.27 -7.92 -1.74
C ILE A 129 17.38 -6.72 -0.79
N ASN A 130 17.89 -5.60 -1.28
CA ASN A 130 18.00 -4.36 -0.55
C ASN A 130 16.61 -3.71 -0.36
N VAL A 131 16.37 -3.09 0.80
CA VAL A 131 15.10 -2.39 1.08
C VAL A 131 15.39 -0.98 1.58
N MET A 132 14.94 0.01 0.81
CA MET A 132 15.05 1.42 1.15
C MET A 132 13.70 1.95 1.60
N ILE A 133 13.67 2.62 2.75
CA ILE A 133 12.47 3.33 3.22
C ILE A 133 12.59 4.79 2.79
N GLN A 134 11.64 5.26 2.01
CA GLN A 134 11.62 6.61 1.44
C GLN A 134 10.41 7.39 1.96
N GLU A 135 10.65 8.66 2.28
CA GLU A 135 9.61 9.60 2.69
C GLU A 135 8.77 10.06 1.48
N GLU A 136 7.44 10.07 1.62
CA GLU A 136 6.44 10.22 0.55
C GLU A 136 6.03 11.68 0.22
N SER A 137 6.63 12.71 0.82
CA SER A 137 6.23 14.10 0.58
C SER A 137 6.36 14.46 -0.88
N TYR A 138 5.32 15.14 -1.38
CA TYR A 138 5.16 15.63 -2.76
C TYR A 138 5.13 14.55 -3.85
N THR A 139 5.39 13.27 -3.54
CA THR A 139 5.41 12.15 -4.51
C THR A 139 4.07 11.92 -5.22
N SER A 140 2.95 12.29 -4.59
CA SER A 140 1.61 12.10 -5.16
C SER A 140 1.08 13.31 -5.95
N ILE A 141 1.82 14.42 -5.97
CA ILE A 141 1.42 15.69 -6.58
C ILE A 141 2.33 16.04 -7.75
N CYS A 142 3.65 15.85 -7.60
CA CYS A 142 4.61 16.12 -8.67
C CYS A 142 4.44 15.14 -9.82
N SER A 143 4.64 15.64 -11.03
CA SER A 143 4.47 14.87 -12.24
C SER A 143 5.73 14.10 -12.60
N PHE A 144 5.68 12.77 -12.47
CA PHE A 144 6.76 11.89 -12.89
C PHE A 144 7.03 12.00 -14.40
N LEU A 145 5.96 11.98 -15.21
CA LEU A 145 6.06 12.02 -16.68
C LEU A 145 6.62 13.34 -17.21
N ASP A 146 6.45 14.44 -16.47
CA ASP A 146 7.01 15.75 -16.85
C ASP A 146 8.42 15.98 -16.28
N ASN A 147 9.00 14.93 -15.67
CA ASN A 147 10.30 14.98 -15.01
C ASN A 147 10.41 16.05 -13.90
N GLU A 148 9.27 16.42 -13.30
CA GLU A 148 9.19 17.47 -12.27
C GLU A 148 10.05 17.12 -11.04
N SER A 149 10.66 18.12 -10.40
CA SER A 149 11.39 17.91 -9.15
C SER A 149 10.41 17.60 -8.01
N ILE A 150 10.77 16.67 -7.13
CA ILE A 150 9.86 16.15 -6.10
C ILE A 150 9.98 17.01 -4.84
N GLU A 151 9.45 18.21 -4.92
CA GLU A 151 9.49 19.23 -3.87
C GLU A 151 8.22 20.08 -3.86
N GLN A 152 8.19 21.10 -3.00
CA GLN A 152 7.09 22.04 -2.98
C GLN A 152 7.21 23.01 -4.15
N HIS A 153 6.12 23.19 -4.90
CA HIS A 153 6.03 24.12 -6.01
C HIS A 153 4.85 25.06 -5.81
N ASP A 154 5.00 26.31 -6.27
CA ASP A 154 3.89 27.26 -6.32
C ASP A 154 2.84 26.83 -7.35
N THR A 155 3.29 26.24 -8.46
CA THR A 155 2.45 25.68 -9.51
C THR A 155 3.02 24.34 -9.93
N TYR A 156 2.21 23.28 -9.82
CA TYR A 156 2.58 21.94 -10.23
C TYR A 156 2.28 21.72 -11.72
N MET A 157 3.16 20.98 -12.41
CA MET A 157 3.01 20.67 -13.84
C MET A 157 1.82 19.74 -14.11
N GLY A 158 1.65 18.74 -13.25
CA GLY A 158 0.55 17.79 -13.34
C GLY A 158 -0.52 18.02 -12.28
N ARG A 159 -1.64 17.30 -12.43
CA ARG A 159 -2.73 17.36 -11.46
C ARG A 159 -3.45 16.03 -11.31
N ARG A 160 -3.94 15.79 -10.10
CA ARG A 160 -4.82 14.68 -9.81
C ARG A 160 -6.26 15.03 -10.19
N ILE A 161 -6.81 14.35 -11.19
CA ILE A 161 -8.18 14.59 -11.67
C ILE A 161 -9.21 13.95 -10.74
N LYS A 162 -8.99 12.67 -10.41
CA LYS A 162 -9.85 11.90 -9.53
C LYS A 162 -9.07 10.75 -8.91
N ARG A 163 -9.72 10.02 -7.99
CA ARG A 163 -9.11 8.84 -7.39
C ARG A 163 -8.66 7.85 -8.47
N GLY A 164 -7.37 7.52 -8.47
CA GLY A 164 -6.75 6.60 -9.41
C GLY A 164 -6.33 7.21 -10.74
N VAL A 165 -6.56 8.51 -10.99
CA VAL A 165 -6.20 9.17 -12.26
C VAL A 165 -5.43 10.46 -11.99
N PHE A 166 -4.22 10.53 -12.54
CA PHE A 166 -3.36 11.70 -12.60
C PHE A 166 -3.15 12.11 -14.05
N GLN A 167 -3.08 13.41 -14.31
CA GLN A 167 -2.84 14.01 -15.62
C GLN A 167 -1.53 14.79 -15.59
N SER A 168 -0.61 14.50 -16.51
CA SER A 168 0.62 15.27 -16.73
C SER A 168 0.32 16.58 -17.49
N ALA A 169 1.32 17.46 -17.61
CA ALA A 169 1.20 18.74 -18.30
C ALA A 169 0.77 18.58 -19.77
N ASN A 170 1.29 17.57 -20.46
CA ASN A 170 0.91 17.25 -21.85
C ASN A 170 -0.46 16.55 -22.00
N GLY A 171 -1.20 16.38 -20.90
CA GLY A 171 -2.53 15.76 -20.89
C GLY A 171 -2.54 14.23 -20.77
N THR A 172 -1.38 13.57 -20.75
CA THR A 172 -1.26 12.12 -20.60
C THR A 172 -1.82 11.66 -19.26
N LEU A 173 -2.61 10.58 -19.29
CA LEU A 173 -3.22 10.01 -18.10
C LEU A 173 -2.41 8.82 -17.59
N ILE A 174 -2.11 8.86 -16.31
CA ILE A 174 -1.40 7.81 -15.57
C ILE A 174 -2.15 7.47 -14.28
N HIS A 175 -2.05 6.22 -13.85
CA HIS A 175 -2.64 5.81 -12.59
C HIS A 175 -1.93 6.50 -11.42
N ALA A 176 -2.69 7.20 -10.59
CA ALA A 176 -2.13 8.05 -9.52
C ALA A 176 -1.23 7.29 -8.52
N ASP A 177 -1.55 6.03 -8.19
CA ASP A 177 -0.69 5.25 -7.29
C ASP A 177 0.62 4.83 -7.99
N LEU A 178 0.63 4.65 -9.31
CA LEU A 178 1.85 4.31 -10.07
C LEU A 178 2.76 5.53 -10.21
N GLN A 179 2.17 6.69 -10.55
CA GLN A 179 2.85 7.98 -10.53
C GLN A 179 3.63 8.19 -9.23
N ALA A 180 2.95 7.97 -8.09
CA ALA A 180 3.59 8.10 -6.77
C ALA A 180 4.70 7.07 -6.57
N SER A 181 4.50 5.80 -6.96
CA SER A 181 5.55 4.78 -6.90
C SER A 181 6.78 5.14 -7.75
N TYR A 182 6.59 5.69 -8.95
CA TYR A 182 7.70 6.10 -9.81
C TYR A 182 8.46 7.30 -9.24
N ASN A 183 7.75 8.30 -8.72
CA ASN A 183 8.37 9.42 -8.00
C ASN A 183 9.16 8.92 -6.78
N MET A 184 8.63 7.97 -6.02
CA MET A 184 9.37 7.40 -4.87
C MET A 184 10.65 6.71 -5.29
N ILE A 185 10.63 5.91 -6.37
CA ILE A 185 11.83 5.27 -6.91
C ILE A 185 12.84 6.34 -7.33
N LYS A 186 12.41 7.34 -8.11
CA LYS A 186 13.25 8.47 -8.55
C LYS A 186 13.85 9.26 -7.37
N LYS A 187 13.07 9.46 -6.30
CA LYS A 187 13.53 10.17 -5.10
C LYS A 187 14.61 9.38 -4.34
N ALA A 188 14.51 8.05 -4.32
CA ALA A 188 15.48 7.18 -3.66
C ALA A 188 16.72 6.93 -4.54
N VAL A 189 16.52 6.79 -5.86
CA VAL A 189 17.54 6.49 -6.86
C VAL A 189 17.24 7.34 -8.12
N PRO A 190 17.86 8.53 -8.25
CA PRO A 190 17.56 9.46 -9.34
C PRO A 190 17.74 8.88 -10.75
N GLU A 191 18.77 8.05 -10.95
CA GLU A 191 19.13 7.45 -12.24
C GLU A 191 18.34 6.17 -12.56
N ALA A 192 17.37 5.79 -11.71
CA ALA A 192 16.67 4.50 -11.82
C ALA A 192 15.88 4.30 -13.13
N PHE A 193 15.57 5.40 -13.85
CA PHE A 193 14.82 5.36 -15.10
C PHE A 193 15.63 5.78 -16.33
N ASP A 194 16.93 6.00 -16.17
CA ASP A 194 17.79 6.42 -17.29
C ASP A 194 17.89 5.29 -18.33
N GLY A 195 17.62 5.62 -19.59
CA GLY A 195 17.62 4.66 -20.69
C GLY A 195 16.38 3.76 -20.80
N ILE A 196 15.32 4.03 -20.03
CA ILE A 196 14.05 3.28 -20.13
C ILE A 196 13.08 3.99 -21.08
N GLU A 197 12.84 3.37 -22.24
CA GLU A 197 11.97 3.95 -23.28
C GLU A 197 10.46 3.73 -23.04
N GLY A 198 10.08 2.82 -22.13
CA GLY A 198 8.68 2.46 -21.91
C GLY A 198 8.34 2.26 -20.44
N ILE A 199 7.42 3.07 -19.91
CA ILE A 199 6.93 2.95 -18.53
C ILE A 199 5.43 2.67 -18.53
N GLY A 200 5.01 1.72 -17.69
CA GLY A 200 3.61 1.35 -17.55
C GLY A 200 2.74 2.47 -16.97
N LEU A 201 1.82 3.02 -17.75
CA LEU A 201 0.88 4.06 -17.28
C LEU A 201 -0.26 3.51 -16.41
N TYR A 202 -0.57 2.22 -16.57
CA TYR A 202 -1.71 1.57 -15.90
C TYR A 202 -1.29 0.25 -15.28
N PRO A 203 -1.65 0.00 -14.00
CA PRO A 203 -1.23 -1.21 -13.34
C PRO A 203 -2.20 -2.34 -13.65
N ARG A 204 -1.69 -3.57 -13.68
CA ARG A 204 -2.52 -4.75 -13.59
C ARG A 204 -3.16 -4.81 -12.20
N SER A 205 -4.48 -4.78 -12.16
CA SER A 205 -5.24 -4.91 -10.92
C SER A 205 -5.32 -6.37 -10.48
N LEU A 206 -4.80 -6.69 -9.31
CA LEU A 206 -4.87 -8.01 -8.70
C LEU A 206 -5.60 -7.94 -7.35
N SER A 207 -6.36 -8.97 -7.00
CA SER A 207 -6.78 -9.21 -5.62
C SER A 207 -5.60 -9.74 -4.79
N ILE A 208 -5.72 -9.68 -3.46
CA ILE A 208 -4.75 -10.31 -2.55
C ILE A 208 -4.60 -11.81 -2.86
N LYS A 209 -5.70 -12.50 -3.18
CA LYS A 209 -5.65 -13.92 -3.53
C LYS A 209 -4.83 -14.14 -4.80
N GLU A 210 -5.13 -13.39 -5.86
CA GLU A 210 -4.40 -13.48 -7.13
C GLU A 210 -2.91 -13.18 -6.96
N MET A 211 -2.54 -12.15 -6.19
CA MET A 211 -1.14 -11.84 -5.90
C MET A 211 -0.43 -12.97 -5.13
N ILE A 212 -1.12 -13.62 -4.18
CA ILE A 212 -0.55 -14.73 -3.41
C ILE A 212 -0.44 -16.01 -4.26
N THR A 213 -1.39 -16.22 -5.18
CA THR A 213 -1.45 -17.43 -6.02
C THR A 213 -0.72 -17.29 -7.34
N SER A 214 -0.32 -16.07 -7.73
CA SER A 214 0.59 -15.85 -8.84
C SER A 214 1.97 -16.36 -8.42
N LYS A 215 2.10 -17.68 -8.35
CA LYS A 215 3.39 -18.32 -8.60
C LYS A 215 3.87 -17.73 -9.92
N GLY A 216 5.11 -17.25 -9.96
CA GLY A 216 5.75 -16.77 -11.18
C GLY A 216 5.61 -17.82 -12.26
N GLY A 217 4.56 -17.69 -13.07
CA GLY A 217 4.32 -18.54 -14.21
C GLY A 217 5.31 -18.11 -15.27
N CYS A 218 6.32 -18.95 -15.46
CA CYS A 218 6.73 -19.27 -16.82
C CYS A 218 5.53 -19.87 -17.56
#